data_AF-A0A953M653-F1
#
_entry.id   AF-A0A953M653-F1
#
_cell.length_a   1.000
_cell.length_b   1.000
_cell.length_c   1.000
_cell.angle_alpha   90.00
_cell.angle_beta   90.00
_cell.angle_gamma   90.00
#
_symmetry.space_group_name_H-M   'P 1'
#
loop_
_entity.id
_entity.type
_entity.pdbx_description
1 polymer ?
#
loop_
_entity_poly.entity_id
_entity_poly.type
_entity_poly.pdbx_seq_one_letter_code
_entity_poly.pdbx_strand_id
1 'polypeptide(L)'
;FTEFTPEELEVLPNPNLRLKYFWERNAYSDDPFTPEIEPAVPFTIGLMMLNDGFGVANNVRIATSQPEIVDNRQGLLIDFELIGARVGDEELVSPSLNVNLGDLGPGQISVATWYMITSLQGQFVNYEARFEHLDALGQPRVFNPDLSLIESVEIFECIRPVLSLEPADDRITDFMTNEVFYPDDPHEDTSDPERIDLPDTLHLSDGRVEPVTPVLDASASVLGEGAISVELDMPPGWAYIKLPDPFGGAFRLARATREDGRDLPLVTNAWLTDRTFRDGQSALRNARIHLFDKGGPGRYTLEFAPRDGAPGVSTWRSVASHGGGNDNVSIELFPGGQAVECRVGGVDTLSLDFNTPIDPATVTPGAVTVNAIGLDGVPFEVDTAGLTFTPGATAISAVISFAQPLSTPGVYCITVTGVTDPFGQAITQNRRVALTVLPGDVTGDARVNNTDIGAIASLAGLDSISVGDPRHVRADVNRDGRVDSADVEFVLPRRGANARHIAAPCTESGGELADNTHDGGN
;
A
#
# COMPACT_ATOMS: atom_id res chain seq x y z
N PHE A 1 -74.51 33.15 23.96
CA PHE A 1 -73.23 33.22 23.24
C PHE A 1 -72.17 33.50 24.29
N THR A 2 -71.32 32.52 24.57
CA THR A 2 -70.16 32.68 25.45
C THR A 2 -69.13 33.52 24.71
N GLU A 3 -68.67 34.61 25.32
CA GLU A 3 -67.58 35.44 24.81
C GLU A 3 -66.28 34.62 24.80
N PHE A 4 -65.60 34.59 23.66
CA PHE A 4 -64.25 34.07 23.56
C PHE A 4 -63.28 35.16 23.97
N THR A 5 -62.45 34.90 24.97
CA THR A 5 -61.32 35.76 25.33
C THR A 5 -60.13 35.39 24.44
N PRO A 6 -59.46 36.38 23.82
CA PRO A 6 -58.22 36.12 23.09
C PRO A 6 -57.17 35.51 24.02
N GLU A 7 -56.46 34.51 23.52
CA GLU A 7 -55.31 33.91 24.18
C GLU A 7 -54.05 34.31 23.41
N GLU A 8 -53.01 34.73 24.12
CA GLU A 8 -51.71 35.02 23.51
C GLU A 8 -50.97 33.71 23.24
N LEU A 9 -50.57 33.52 21.98
CA LEU A 9 -49.71 32.43 21.55
C LEU A 9 -48.35 33.04 21.16
N GLU A 10 -47.30 32.69 21.91
CA GLU A 10 -45.92 33.02 21.53
C GLU A 10 -45.42 31.97 20.53
N VAL A 11 -45.13 32.41 19.31
CA VAL A 11 -44.58 31.54 18.25
C VAL A 11 -43.08 31.77 18.19
N LEU A 12 -42.32 30.75 18.59
CA LEU A 12 -40.87 30.78 18.47
C LEU A 12 -40.43 30.41 17.05
N PRO A 13 -39.32 30.99 16.56
CA PRO A 13 -38.73 30.55 15.30
C PRO A 13 -38.28 29.08 15.38
N ASN A 14 -38.48 28.31 14.32
CA ASN A 14 -38.01 26.93 14.25
C ASN A 14 -36.62 26.85 13.61
N PRO A 15 -35.76 25.92 14.05
CA PRO A 15 -34.56 25.56 13.30
C PRO A 15 -34.95 24.82 12.01
N ASN A 16 -34.01 24.80 11.07
CA ASN A 16 -34.16 24.11 9.79
C ASN A 16 -32.79 23.60 9.33
N LEU A 17 -32.60 22.29 9.30
CA LEU A 17 -31.30 21.65 9.16
C LEU A 17 -31.10 21.12 7.74
N ARG A 18 -29.94 21.45 7.16
CA ARG A 18 -29.46 20.91 5.88
C ARG A 18 -28.17 20.16 6.09
N LEU A 19 -28.09 18.95 5.56
CA LEU A 19 -26.97 18.05 5.76
C LEU A 19 -26.26 17.77 4.44
N LYS A 20 -24.93 17.83 4.47
CA LYS A 20 -24.06 17.35 3.41
C LYS A 20 -23.19 16.22 3.94
N TYR A 21 -23.24 15.07 3.30
CA TYR A 21 -22.35 13.95 3.55
C TYR A 21 -21.25 13.91 2.51
N PHE A 22 -20.03 13.62 2.96
CA PHE A 22 -18.86 13.52 2.12
C PHE A 22 -18.25 12.14 2.33
N TRP A 23 -18.21 11.35 1.27
CA TRP A 23 -17.73 9.98 1.36
C TRP A 23 -16.44 9.86 0.58
N GLU A 24 -15.34 9.58 1.28
CA GLU A 24 -14.06 9.36 0.61
C GLU A 24 -14.17 8.14 -0.30
N ARG A 25 -14.02 8.36 -1.61
CA ARG A 25 -14.33 7.37 -2.66
C ARG A 25 -13.50 6.10 -2.55
N ASN A 26 -12.22 6.24 -2.23
CA ASN A 26 -11.23 5.17 -2.30
C ASN A 26 -10.77 4.79 -0.90
N ALA A 27 -10.80 3.49 -0.60
CA ALA A 27 -10.19 2.92 0.58
C ALA A 27 -8.92 2.14 0.19
N TYR A 28 -7.77 2.55 0.74
CA TYR A 28 -6.49 1.87 0.53
C TYR A 28 -6.23 0.89 1.68
N SER A 29 -6.06 -0.37 1.34
CA SER A 29 -5.75 -1.46 2.27
C SER A 29 -5.18 -2.64 1.49
N ASP A 30 -5.18 -3.82 2.09
CA ASP A 30 -4.70 -5.06 1.49
C ASP A 30 -5.36 -5.33 0.12
N ASP A 31 -4.54 -5.60 -0.88
CA ASP A 31 -4.95 -6.04 -2.20
C ASP A 31 -4.93 -7.57 -2.26
N PRO A 32 -6.11 -8.22 -2.37
CA PRO A 32 -6.19 -9.68 -2.39
C PRO A 32 -5.55 -10.29 -3.65
N PHE A 33 -5.13 -9.47 -4.61
CA PHE A 33 -4.43 -9.89 -5.82
C PHE A 33 -2.90 -9.79 -5.72
N THR A 34 -2.35 -9.32 -4.59
CA THR A 34 -0.91 -9.31 -4.31
C THR A 34 -0.54 -10.29 -3.19
N PRO A 35 0.67 -10.86 -3.21
CA PRO A 35 1.17 -11.68 -2.10
C PRO A 35 1.56 -10.85 -0.89
N GLU A 36 1.93 -9.58 -1.07
CA GLU A 36 2.23 -8.66 0.02
C GLU A 36 0.95 -8.19 0.70
N ILE A 37 0.97 -8.14 2.03
CA ILE A 37 -0.10 -7.52 2.82
C ILE A 37 0.18 -6.03 2.95
N GLU A 38 -0.67 -5.20 2.37
CA GLU A 38 -0.53 -3.74 2.47
C GLU A 38 -1.20 -3.18 3.74
N PRO A 39 -0.62 -2.13 4.36
CA PRO A 39 -1.21 -1.52 5.54
C PRO A 39 -2.52 -0.79 5.18
N ALA A 40 -3.53 -0.95 6.03
CA ALA A 40 -4.77 -0.18 5.92
C ALA A 40 -4.51 1.32 6.18
N VAL A 41 -4.96 2.16 5.26
CA VAL A 41 -4.89 3.62 5.38
C VAL A 41 -6.24 4.15 5.85
N PRO A 42 -6.28 5.02 6.88
CA PRO A 42 -7.50 5.69 7.29
C PRO A 42 -8.17 6.43 6.13
N PHE A 43 -9.46 6.15 5.92
CA PHE A 43 -10.35 6.96 5.10
C PHE A 43 -11.38 7.67 5.97
N THR A 44 -11.97 8.74 5.44
CA THR A 44 -12.84 9.65 6.18
C THR A 44 -14.26 9.65 5.64
N ILE A 45 -15.23 9.63 6.55
CA ILE A 45 -16.61 10.03 6.25
C ILE A 45 -16.84 11.39 6.90
N GLY A 46 -17.30 12.35 6.12
CA GLY A 46 -17.59 13.71 6.56
C GLY A 46 -19.08 14.01 6.64
N LEU A 47 -19.46 14.87 7.57
CA LEU A 47 -20.76 15.51 7.68
C LEU A 47 -20.58 17.01 7.88
N MET A 48 -21.31 17.82 7.13
CA MET A 48 -21.52 19.23 7.40
C MET A 48 -23.01 19.48 7.60
N MET A 49 -23.36 20.14 8.71
CA MET A 49 -24.75 20.48 9.01
C MET A 49 -24.90 21.97 9.24
N LEU A 50 -25.76 22.58 8.43
CA LEU A 50 -26.18 23.98 8.51
C LEU A 50 -27.56 24.06 9.14
N ASN A 51 -27.74 25.01 10.07
CA ASN A 51 -29.07 25.46 10.47
C ASN A 51 -29.48 26.70 9.65
N ASP A 52 -30.22 26.49 8.56
CA ASP A 52 -30.81 27.55 7.72
C ASP A 52 -32.12 28.11 8.30
N GLY A 53 -32.50 27.68 9.50
CA GLY A 53 -33.67 28.17 10.21
C GLY A 53 -33.37 29.38 11.08
N PHE A 54 -34.43 30.00 11.60
CA PHE A 54 -34.33 31.15 12.50
C PHE A 54 -34.35 30.78 13.98
N GLY A 55 -34.61 29.52 14.31
CA GLY A 55 -34.56 28.96 15.67
C GLY A 55 -33.27 28.22 15.96
N VAL A 56 -33.00 27.95 17.24
CA VAL A 56 -31.85 27.12 17.66
C VAL A 56 -32.23 25.64 17.59
N ALA A 57 -31.40 24.82 16.95
CA ALA A 57 -31.50 23.37 17.07
C ALA A 57 -30.71 22.93 18.31
N ASN A 58 -31.40 22.43 19.33
CA ASN A 58 -30.78 22.14 20.62
C ASN A 58 -30.26 20.70 20.69
N ASN A 59 -29.05 20.51 21.22
CA ASN A 59 -28.41 19.22 21.49
C ASN A 59 -28.53 18.24 20.30
N VAL A 60 -28.11 18.71 19.13
CA VAL A 60 -28.13 17.94 17.89
C VAL A 60 -27.13 16.79 18.00
N ARG A 61 -27.62 15.57 17.77
CA ARG A 61 -26.82 14.35 17.81
C ARG A 61 -27.03 13.57 16.53
N ILE A 62 -25.95 13.02 16.02
CA ILE A 62 -25.95 12.23 14.79
C ILE A 62 -25.40 10.84 15.08
N ALA A 63 -26.13 9.84 14.62
CA ALA A 63 -25.68 8.46 14.52
C ALA A 63 -25.42 8.16 13.05
N THR A 64 -24.18 7.85 12.67
CA THR A 64 -23.88 7.38 11.31
C THR A 64 -23.91 5.85 11.25
N SER A 65 -24.31 5.27 10.12
CA SER A 65 -24.20 3.82 9.89
C SER A 65 -22.80 3.44 9.43
N GLN A 66 -22.45 2.15 9.56
CA GLN A 66 -21.23 1.63 8.94
C GLN A 66 -21.35 1.68 7.41
N PRO A 67 -20.26 2.01 6.69
CA PRO A 67 -20.21 1.99 5.22
C PRO A 67 -20.35 0.54 4.68
N GLU A 68 -20.77 0.40 3.43
CA GLU A 68 -20.78 -0.89 2.70
C GLU A 68 -19.97 -0.75 1.39
N ILE A 69 -18.99 -1.63 1.16
CA ILE A 69 -18.27 -1.71 -0.13
C ILE A 69 -18.99 -2.74 -1.00
N VAL A 70 -19.55 -2.29 -2.13
CA VAL A 70 -20.34 -3.15 -3.03
C VAL A 70 -19.46 -3.84 -4.10
N ASP A 71 -18.30 -3.30 -4.48
CA ASP A 71 -17.43 -3.93 -5.49
C ASP A 71 -16.49 -5.00 -4.92
N ASN A 72 -17.05 -5.91 -4.12
CA ASN A 72 -16.36 -7.11 -3.67
C ASN A 72 -16.82 -8.33 -4.48
N ARG A 73 -16.36 -8.40 -5.73
CA ARG A 73 -16.73 -9.45 -6.69
C ARG A 73 -16.35 -10.87 -6.24
N GLN A 74 -15.51 -10.99 -5.21
CA GLN A 74 -15.08 -12.27 -4.64
C GLN A 74 -15.93 -12.70 -3.42
N GLY A 75 -16.83 -11.84 -2.93
CA GLY A 75 -17.65 -12.14 -1.74
C GLY A 75 -16.83 -12.33 -0.46
N LEU A 76 -15.62 -11.73 -0.40
CA LEU A 76 -14.76 -11.78 0.78
C LEU A 76 -15.43 -11.06 1.96
N LEU A 77 -15.13 -11.44 3.20
CA LEU A 77 -15.57 -10.63 4.34
C LEU A 77 -14.73 -9.36 4.39
N ILE A 78 -15.40 -8.20 4.29
CA ILE A 78 -14.78 -6.89 4.49
C ILE A 78 -15.13 -6.45 5.91
N ASP A 79 -14.11 -6.26 6.74
CA ASP A 79 -14.25 -5.75 8.09
C ASP A 79 -13.93 -4.27 8.09
N PHE A 80 -14.84 -3.46 8.64
CA PHE A 80 -14.62 -2.04 8.89
C PHE A 80 -14.36 -1.81 10.38
N GLU A 81 -13.30 -1.07 10.68
CA GLU A 81 -12.99 -0.62 12.03
C GLU A 81 -13.06 0.90 12.09
N LEU A 82 -13.90 1.42 13.00
CA LEU A 82 -13.90 2.83 13.34
C LEU A 82 -12.73 3.09 14.29
N ILE A 83 -11.82 3.97 13.87
CA ILE A 83 -10.60 4.30 14.63
C ILE A 83 -10.68 5.66 15.33
N GLY A 84 -11.66 6.50 14.96
CA GLY A 84 -11.93 7.74 15.70
C GLY A 84 -13.04 8.59 15.07
N ALA A 85 -13.48 9.59 15.83
CA ALA A 85 -14.40 10.62 15.33
C ALA A 85 -13.99 11.99 15.89
N ARG A 86 -14.35 13.08 15.21
CA ARG A 86 -14.18 14.46 15.70
C ARG A 86 -15.33 15.34 15.27
N VAL A 87 -15.57 16.42 16.02
CA VAL A 87 -16.53 17.50 15.72
C VAL A 87 -15.76 18.81 15.69
N GLY A 88 -15.87 19.58 14.60
CA GLY A 88 -15.13 20.82 14.42
C GLY A 88 -13.62 20.61 14.50
N ASP A 89 -12.97 21.36 15.40
CA ASP A 89 -11.55 21.32 15.72
C ASP A 89 -11.23 20.54 17.01
N GLU A 90 -12.21 19.83 17.58
CA GLU A 90 -12.02 19.04 18.79
C GLU A 90 -11.00 17.91 18.60
N GLU A 91 -10.37 17.50 19.71
CA GLU A 91 -9.47 16.33 19.71
C GLU A 91 -10.21 15.07 19.23
N LEU A 92 -9.49 14.19 18.54
CA LEU A 92 -10.03 12.92 18.09
C LEU A 92 -10.53 12.11 19.31
N VAL A 93 -11.83 11.87 19.38
CA VAL A 93 -12.44 11.10 20.47
C VAL A 93 -12.42 9.61 20.17
N SER A 94 -12.61 8.80 21.22
CA SER A 94 -12.73 7.35 21.09
C SER A 94 -13.77 6.95 20.04
N PRO A 95 -13.54 5.86 19.28
CA PRO A 95 -14.43 5.39 18.23
C PRO A 95 -15.92 5.41 18.63
N SER A 96 -16.68 6.32 18.03
CA SER A 96 -18.13 6.37 18.17
C SER A 96 -18.79 6.77 16.87
N LEU A 97 -19.74 5.96 16.41
CA LEU A 97 -20.65 6.33 15.31
C LEU A 97 -21.63 7.43 15.73
N ASN A 98 -21.73 7.71 17.03
CA ASN A 98 -22.55 8.77 17.60
C ASN A 98 -21.68 9.98 17.95
N VAL A 99 -21.98 11.13 17.34
CA VAL A 99 -21.36 12.41 17.68
C VAL A 99 -22.41 13.40 18.18
N ASN A 100 -21.99 14.27 19.09
CA ASN A 100 -22.81 15.35 19.61
C ASN A 100 -22.31 16.67 19.02
N LEU A 101 -23.16 17.34 18.25
CA LEU A 101 -22.87 18.62 17.61
C LEU A 101 -23.30 19.80 18.48
N GLY A 102 -23.94 19.53 19.62
CA GLY A 102 -24.38 20.55 20.55
C GLY A 102 -25.53 21.39 20.00
N ASP A 103 -25.58 22.65 20.41
CA ASP A 103 -26.61 23.59 19.96
C ASP A 103 -26.15 24.28 18.67
N LEU A 104 -27.01 24.30 17.65
CA LEU A 104 -26.78 25.00 16.39
C LEU A 104 -27.70 26.22 16.29
N GLY A 105 -27.13 27.41 16.41
CA GLY A 105 -27.84 28.67 16.21
C GLY A 105 -28.20 28.93 14.73
N PRO A 106 -29.03 29.96 14.45
CA PRO A 106 -29.37 30.37 13.09
C PRO A 106 -28.12 30.71 12.26
N GLY A 107 -28.00 30.10 11.08
CA GLY A 107 -26.86 30.25 10.17
C GLY A 107 -25.58 29.54 10.61
N GLN A 108 -25.58 28.83 11.74
CA GLN A 108 -24.40 28.12 12.24
C GLN A 108 -24.20 26.80 11.48
N ILE A 109 -22.94 26.47 11.23
CA ILE A 109 -22.51 25.20 10.66
C ILE A 109 -21.70 24.43 11.69
N SER A 110 -21.88 23.11 11.70
CA SER A 110 -20.99 22.19 12.42
C SER A 110 -20.55 21.08 11.50
N VAL A 111 -19.27 20.72 11.59
CA VAL A 111 -18.65 19.65 10.82
C VAL A 111 -18.33 18.48 11.75
N ALA A 112 -18.55 17.25 11.29
CA ALA A 112 -18.08 16.05 11.96
C ALA A 112 -17.37 15.13 10.98
N THR A 113 -16.35 14.41 11.44
CA THR A 113 -15.65 13.43 10.62
C THR A 113 -15.40 12.14 11.39
N TRP A 114 -15.61 11.01 10.72
CA TRP A 114 -15.30 9.68 11.22
C TRP A 114 -14.14 9.10 10.43
N TYR A 115 -13.19 8.47 11.13
CA TYR A 115 -12.02 7.82 10.54
C TYR A 115 -12.18 6.32 10.65
N MET A 116 -12.03 5.63 9.53
CA MET A 116 -12.20 4.20 9.45
C MET A 116 -11.06 3.55 8.68
N ILE A 117 -10.80 2.28 8.99
CA ILE A 117 -9.95 1.39 8.19
C ILE A 117 -10.79 0.19 7.74
N THR A 118 -10.35 -0.43 6.65
CA THR A 118 -10.98 -1.62 6.06
C THR A 118 -9.95 -2.73 5.92
N SER A 119 -10.38 -4.00 5.98
CA SER A 119 -9.51 -5.16 5.76
C SER A 119 -9.04 -5.31 4.30
N LEU A 120 -9.77 -4.76 3.32
CA LEU A 120 -9.45 -4.86 1.90
C LEU A 120 -9.61 -3.51 1.21
N GLN A 121 -8.79 -3.25 0.19
CA GLN A 121 -8.93 -2.07 -0.66
C GLN A 121 -10.25 -2.08 -1.46
N GLY A 122 -10.69 -0.90 -1.90
CA GLY A 122 -11.82 -0.81 -2.81
C GLY A 122 -12.30 0.61 -3.09
N GLN A 123 -13.30 0.71 -3.96
CA GLN A 123 -14.07 1.91 -4.23
C GLN A 123 -15.46 1.78 -3.61
N PHE A 124 -15.93 2.82 -2.93
CA PHE A 124 -17.32 2.89 -2.49
C PHE A 124 -18.19 3.39 -3.66
N VAL A 125 -19.20 2.62 -4.03
CA VAL A 125 -20.04 2.87 -5.23
C VAL A 125 -21.51 3.16 -4.90
N ASN A 126 -21.91 3.06 -3.62
CA ASN A 126 -23.25 3.40 -3.18
C ASN A 126 -23.23 3.90 -1.75
N TYR A 127 -24.04 4.93 -1.47
CA TYR A 127 -24.11 5.59 -0.17
C TYR A 127 -25.58 5.81 0.20
N GLU A 128 -26.02 5.25 1.32
CA GLU A 128 -27.34 5.52 1.89
C GLU A 128 -27.18 6.13 3.28
N ALA A 129 -27.79 7.30 3.50
CA ALA A 129 -27.87 7.92 4.82
C ALA A 129 -29.31 7.82 5.35
N ARG A 130 -29.45 7.32 6.59
CA ARG A 130 -30.74 7.24 7.30
C ARG A 130 -30.72 8.19 8.50
N PHE A 131 -31.84 8.87 8.76
CA PHE A 131 -31.95 9.82 9.87
C PHE A 131 -33.17 9.52 10.72
N GLU A 132 -33.01 9.73 12.03
CA GLU A 132 -34.10 9.70 12.99
C GLU A 132 -34.07 11.00 13.81
N HIS A 133 -35.23 11.66 13.91
CA HIS A 133 -35.41 12.84 14.76
C HIS A 133 -36.26 12.47 15.97
N LEU A 134 -35.77 12.84 17.17
CA LEU A 134 -36.52 12.76 18.41
C LEU A 134 -37.26 14.09 18.62
N ASP A 135 -38.57 14.01 18.85
CA ASP A 135 -39.35 15.21 19.17
C ASP A 135 -39.08 15.74 20.59
N ALA A 136 -39.71 16.87 20.93
CA ALA A 136 -39.61 17.47 22.27
C ALA A 136 -40.11 16.57 23.43
N LEU A 137 -40.75 15.43 23.14
CA LEU A 137 -41.20 14.43 24.11
C LEU A 137 -40.27 13.19 24.12
N GLY A 138 -39.17 13.20 23.37
CA GLY A 138 -38.22 12.10 23.26
C GLY A 138 -38.72 10.90 22.47
N GLN A 139 -39.78 11.05 21.67
CA GLN A 139 -40.32 9.97 20.85
C GLN A 139 -39.63 9.95 19.47
N PRO A 140 -39.14 8.79 18.99
CA PRO A 140 -38.68 8.64 17.62
C PRO A 140 -39.85 8.84 16.68
N ARG A 141 -39.82 9.90 15.87
CA ARG A 141 -40.87 10.16 14.88
C ARG A 141 -40.47 9.56 13.55
N VAL A 142 -41.01 8.39 13.27
CA VAL A 142 -40.92 7.72 11.97
C VAL A 142 -41.85 8.46 11.00
N PHE A 143 -41.27 9.23 10.07
CA PHE A 143 -41.89 9.77 8.85
C PHE A 143 -43.18 10.59 9.02
N ASN A 144 -43.04 11.86 9.41
CA ASN A 144 -43.93 12.92 8.91
C ASN A 144 -43.07 14.05 8.32
N PRO A 145 -43.00 14.21 6.98
CA PRO A 145 -42.14 15.21 6.33
C PRO A 145 -42.51 16.66 6.70
N ASP A 146 -43.74 16.93 7.14
CA ASP A 146 -44.20 18.29 7.52
C ASP A 146 -43.72 18.74 8.92
N LEU A 147 -43.06 17.87 9.68
CA LEU A 147 -42.57 18.12 11.05
C LEU A 147 -41.09 17.75 11.25
N SER A 148 -40.39 17.38 10.18
CA SER A 148 -38.94 17.12 10.23
C SER A 148 -38.19 18.43 10.37
N LEU A 149 -37.21 18.49 11.29
CA LEU A 149 -36.25 19.60 11.31
C LEU A 149 -35.22 19.50 10.18
N ILE A 150 -35.13 18.36 9.50
CA ILE A 150 -34.23 18.14 8.37
C ILE A 150 -34.98 18.47 7.08
N GLU A 151 -34.49 19.45 6.33
CA GLU A 151 -35.02 19.86 5.02
C GLU A 151 -34.38 19.09 3.88
N SER A 152 -33.05 18.93 3.90
CA SER A 152 -32.32 18.26 2.81
C SER A 152 -31.13 17.45 3.32
N VAL A 153 -30.82 16.42 2.53
CA VAL A 153 -29.63 15.60 2.67
C VAL A 153 -29.01 15.48 1.28
N GLU A 154 -27.76 15.91 1.16
CA GLU A 154 -26.95 15.79 -0.05
C GLU A 154 -25.77 14.87 0.25
N ILE A 155 -25.39 14.06 -0.73
CA ILE A 155 -24.26 13.14 -0.62
C ILE A 155 -23.30 13.45 -1.77
N PHE A 156 -22.05 13.71 -1.42
CA PHE A 156 -20.98 14.05 -2.36
C PHE A 156 -19.89 12.98 -2.36
N GLU A 157 -19.40 12.65 -3.55
CA GLU A 157 -18.18 11.88 -3.71
C GLU A 157 -16.99 12.75 -3.31
N CYS A 158 -16.34 12.39 -2.21
CA CYS A 158 -15.18 13.10 -1.71
C CYS A 158 -13.91 12.42 -2.20
N ILE A 159 -13.01 13.21 -2.78
CA ILE A 159 -11.68 12.75 -3.16
C ILE A 159 -10.76 12.77 -1.94
N ARG A 160 -10.85 13.83 -1.14
CA ARG A 160 -10.06 13.98 0.09
C ARG A 160 -10.65 15.03 1.03
N PRO A 161 -10.65 14.81 2.35
CA PRO A 161 -10.77 15.88 3.32
C PRO A 161 -9.49 16.71 3.36
N VAL A 162 -9.62 18.02 3.28
CA VAL A 162 -8.50 18.96 3.18
C VAL A 162 -8.65 20.09 4.21
N LEU A 163 -7.66 20.95 4.29
CA LEU A 163 -7.75 22.21 5.03
C LEU A 163 -7.48 23.38 4.10
N SER A 164 -8.28 24.43 4.21
CA SER A 164 -7.93 25.72 3.67
C SER A 164 -6.76 26.30 4.49
N LEU A 165 -5.69 26.71 3.81
CA LEU A 165 -4.50 27.28 4.48
C LEU A 165 -4.51 28.81 4.44
N GLU A 166 -5.68 29.40 4.19
CA GLU A 166 -5.83 30.85 4.11
C GLU A 166 -5.82 31.47 5.52
N PRO A 167 -5.33 32.72 5.71
CA PRO A 167 -5.18 33.29 7.05
C PRO A 167 -6.47 33.43 7.88
N ALA A 168 -7.63 33.42 7.23
CA ALA A 168 -8.93 33.51 7.86
C ALA A 168 -9.56 32.13 8.15
N ASP A 169 -8.82 31.05 7.91
CA ASP A 169 -9.28 29.68 8.06
C ASP A 169 -9.55 29.30 9.53
N ASP A 170 -10.59 28.50 9.75
CA ASP A 170 -11.02 28.05 11.07
C ASP A 170 -10.36 26.73 11.51
N ARG A 171 -9.52 26.12 10.65
CA ARG A 171 -8.87 24.82 10.82
C ARG A 171 -9.83 23.65 10.99
N ILE A 172 -11.09 23.85 10.63
CA ILE A 172 -12.07 22.78 10.54
C ILE A 172 -11.90 22.10 9.18
N THR A 173 -12.33 20.85 9.08
CA THR A 173 -12.17 20.06 7.86
C THR A 173 -13.02 20.60 6.73
N ASP A 174 -12.40 20.75 5.57
CA ASP A 174 -13.05 21.01 4.29
C ASP A 174 -13.10 19.73 3.46
N PHE A 175 -13.95 19.71 2.43
CA PHE A 175 -14.13 18.53 1.60
C PHE A 175 -13.93 18.85 0.13
N MET A 176 -12.93 18.21 -0.46
CA MET A 176 -12.65 18.29 -1.89
C MET A 176 -13.40 17.17 -2.60
N THR A 177 -14.29 17.52 -3.52
CA THR A 177 -15.29 16.64 -4.14
C THR A 177 -15.18 16.62 -5.66
N ASN A 178 -15.73 15.55 -6.23
CA ASN A 178 -15.95 15.36 -7.66
C ASN A 178 -17.46 15.44 -7.92
N GLU A 179 -17.91 16.46 -8.63
CA GLU A 179 -19.32 16.78 -8.86
C GLU A 179 -19.66 17.03 -10.32
N VAL A 180 -18.66 17.33 -11.14
CA VAL A 180 -18.74 17.48 -12.59
C VAL A 180 -18.07 16.27 -13.22
N PHE A 181 -18.87 15.44 -13.89
CA PHE A 181 -18.39 14.19 -14.48
C PHE A 181 -18.25 14.31 -15.99
N TYR A 182 -17.44 13.44 -16.59
CA TYR A 182 -17.38 13.26 -18.05
C TYR A 182 -18.80 13.10 -18.65
N PRO A 183 -19.11 13.76 -19.77
CA PRO A 183 -18.22 14.55 -20.64
C PRO A 183 -18.16 16.05 -20.31
N ASP A 184 -18.80 16.49 -19.22
CA ASP A 184 -18.94 17.92 -18.90
C ASP A 184 -17.70 18.48 -18.18
N ASP A 185 -16.88 17.64 -17.54
CA ASP A 185 -15.58 18.04 -17.00
C ASP A 185 -14.49 18.01 -18.09
N PRO A 186 -13.90 19.15 -18.47
CA PRO A 186 -12.80 19.20 -19.43
C PRO A 186 -11.48 18.60 -18.89
N HIS A 187 -11.37 18.40 -17.57
CA HIS A 187 -10.22 17.77 -16.95
C HIS A 187 -10.29 16.24 -16.99
N GLU A 188 -11.46 15.66 -17.26
CA GLU A 188 -11.61 14.22 -17.36
C GLU A 188 -11.37 13.66 -18.76
N ASP A 189 -10.72 12.49 -18.82
CA ASP A 189 -10.53 11.70 -20.02
C ASP A 189 -10.70 10.21 -19.68
N THR A 190 -11.84 9.63 -20.10
CA THR A 190 -12.15 8.21 -19.87
C THR A 190 -11.16 7.23 -20.50
N SER A 191 -10.25 7.69 -21.36
CA SER A 191 -9.17 6.87 -21.93
C SER A 191 -7.90 6.84 -21.07
N ASP A 192 -7.77 7.74 -20.09
CA ASP A 192 -6.64 7.82 -19.18
C ASP A 192 -7.10 7.64 -17.73
N PRO A 193 -6.79 6.51 -17.06
CA PRO A 193 -7.20 6.26 -15.68
C PRO A 193 -6.66 7.29 -14.68
N GLU A 194 -5.64 8.08 -15.04
CA GLU A 194 -5.14 9.17 -14.20
C GLU A 194 -6.01 10.43 -14.23
N ARG A 195 -6.92 10.52 -15.20
CA ARG A 195 -7.79 11.65 -15.52
C ARG A 195 -9.26 11.29 -15.39
N ILE A 196 -9.62 10.44 -14.43
CA ILE A 196 -11.01 10.13 -14.13
C ILE A 196 -11.21 10.46 -12.65
N ASP A 197 -12.36 11.06 -12.34
CA ASP A 197 -12.82 11.41 -11.02
C ASP A 197 -11.87 12.37 -10.31
N LEU A 198 -11.55 13.44 -11.02
CA LEU A 198 -10.71 14.50 -10.50
C LEU A 198 -11.57 15.45 -9.65
N PRO A 199 -11.00 16.06 -8.61
CA PRO A 199 -11.75 17.00 -7.81
C PRO A 199 -11.98 18.31 -8.55
N ASP A 200 -13.21 18.80 -8.54
CA ASP A 200 -13.63 20.04 -9.19
C ASP A 200 -14.25 21.06 -8.22
N THR A 201 -14.62 20.62 -7.02
CA THR A 201 -15.37 21.42 -6.04
C THR A 201 -14.76 21.30 -4.65
N LEU A 202 -14.77 22.41 -3.90
CA LEU A 202 -14.37 22.49 -2.49
C LEU A 202 -15.54 22.99 -1.66
N HIS A 203 -15.99 22.19 -0.71
CA HIS A 203 -16.92 22.60 0.34
C HIS A 203 -16.13 23.03 1.58
N LEU A 204 -16.12 24.33 1.84
CA LEU A 204 -15.46 24.91 3.01
C LEU A 204 -16.32 24.72 4.26
N SER A 205 -15.68 24.53 5.42
CA SER A 205 -16.28 24.39 6.74
C SER A 205 -17.26 25.51 7.12
N ASP A 206 -17.07 26.70 6.54
CA ASP A 206 -17.93 27.87 6.69
C ASP A 206 -19.14 27.91 5.73
N GLY A 207 -19.33 26.85 4.94
CA GLY A 207 -20.46 26.65 4.03
C GLY A 207 -20.26 27.23 2.62
N ARG A 208 -19.15 27.92 2.35
CA ARG A 208 -18.81 28.34 0.98
C ARG A 208 -18.49 27.13 0.12
N VAL A 209 -18.83 27.25 -1.17
CA VAL A 209 -18.50 26.27 -2.20
C VAL A 209 -17.69 26.98 -3.27
N GLU A 210 -16.50 26.47 -3.55
CA GLU A 210 -15.51 27.09 -4.45
C GLU A 210 -15.01 26.07 -5.48
N PRO A 211 -14.65 26.49 -6.70
CA PRO A 211 -14.10 25.59 -7.70
C PRO A 211 -12.66 25.17 -7.37
N VAL A 212 -12.31 23.94 -7.74
CA VAL A 212 -10.95 23.37 -7.69
C VAL A 212 -10.49 23.10 -9.12
N THR A 213 -9.25 23.46 -9.42
CA THR A 213 -8.63 23.18 -10.73
C THR A 213 -7.62 22.04 -10.61
N PRO A 214 -7.85 20.89 -11.25
CA PRO A 214 -6.85 19.83 -11.37
C PRO A 214 -5.65 20.26 -12.22
N VAL A 215 -4.44 20.00 -11.74
CA VAL A 215 -3.16 20.21 -12.42
C VAL A 215 -2.41 18.89 -12.47
N LEU A 216 -2.24 18.34 -13.68
CA LEU A 216 -1.68 16.99 -13.90
C LEU A 216 -0.36 17.00 -14.69
N ASP A 217 0.09 18.17 -15.10
CA ASP A 217 1.29 18.42 -15.91
C ASP A 217 2.42 19.09 -15.10
N ALA A 218 2.31 19.07 -13.77
CA ALA A 218 3.37 19.52 -12.88
C ALA A 218 4.66 18.71 -13.09
N SER A 219 5.79 19.40 -13.12
CA SER A 219 7.11 18.79 -13.30
C SER A 219 7.80 18.58 -11.96
N ALA A 220 8.45 17.43 -11.77
CA ALA A 220 9.27 17.13 -10.60
C ALA A 220 10.74 16.95 -11.01
N SER A 221 11.65 17.51 -10.22
CA SER A 221 13.09 17.31 -10.36
C SER A 221 13.71 16.90 -9.03
N VAL A 222 14.57 15.89 -9.04
CA VAL A 222 15.24 15.38 -7.84
C VAL A 222 16.34 16.35 -7.41
N LEU A 223 16.29 16.83 -6.17
CA LEU A 223 17.26 17.77 -5.59
C LEU A 223 18.41 17.08 -4.84
N GLY A 224 18.31 15.77 -4.61
CA GLY A 224 19.26 14.95 -3.87
C GLY A 224 18.61 13.68 -3.34
N GLU A 225 19.24 13.03 -2.37
CA GLU A 225 18.64 11.91 -1.64
C GLU A 225 17.47 12.41 -0.79
N GLY A 226 16.27 11.95 -1.11
CA GLY A 226 15.08 12.23 -0.31
C GLY A 226 14.47 13.64 -0.47
N ALA A 227 14.75 14.37 -1.55
CA ALA A 227 14.04 15.63 -1.81
C ALA A 227 13.82 15.89 -3.30
N ILE A 228 12.69 16.52 -3.63
CA ILE A 228 12.36 16.96 -4.99
C ILE A 228 11.83 18.39 -5.01
N SER A 229 12.05 19.08 -6.13
CA SER A 229 11.39 20.34 -6.48
C SER A 229 10.24 20.04 -7.43
N VAL A 230 9.06 20.55 -7.12
CA VAL A 230 7.88 20.52 -7.98
C VAL A 230 7.64 21.91 -8.55
N GLU A 231 7.47 22.01 -9.86
CA GLU A 231 7.23 23.27 -10.58
C GLU A 231 6.03 23.13 -11.52
N LEU A 232 5.15 24.13 -11.49
CA LEU A 232 3.94 24.21 -12.29
C LEU A 232 3.51 25.68 -12.49
N ASP A 233 2.70 25.92 -13.52
CA ASP A 233 1.98 27.19 -13.66
C ASP A 233 0.73 27.15 -12.78
N MET A 234 0.80 27.78 -11.60
CA MET A 234 -0.30 27.74 -10.63
C MET A 234 -1.56 28.44 -11.17
N PRO A 235 -2.72 27.76 -11.26
CA PRO A 235 -3.96 28.38 -11.70
C PRO A 235 -4.47 29.38 -10.64
N PRO A 236 -5.34 30.34 -11.03
CA PRO A 236 -6.03 31.17 -10.06
C PRO A 236 -6.99 30.32 -9.21
N GLY A 237 -7.05 30.57 -7.91
CA GLY A 237 -7.95 29.86 -7.00
C GLY A 237 -7.33 28.60 -6.41
N TRP A 238 -8.18 27.60 -6.10
CA TRP A 238 -7.77 26.34 -5.51
C TRP A 238 -7.26 25.38 -6.59
N ALA A 239 -6.14 24.73 -6.31
CA ALA A 239 -5.55 23.76 -7.21
C ALA A 239 -5.36 22.41 -6.51
N TYR A 240 -5.71 21.35 -7.22
CA TYR A 240 -5.33 19.98 -6.88
C TYR A 240 -4.24 19.53 -7.84
N ILE A 241 -3.05 19.27 -7.33
CA ILE A 241 -1.88 18.94 -8.11
C ILE A 241 -1.60 17.46 -7.93
N LYS A 242 -1.60 16.70 -9.02
CA LYS A 242 -1.29 15.26 -9.02
C LYS A 242 -0.17 15.00 -10.01
N LEU A 243 0.88 14.30 -9.56
CA LEU A 243 2.05 14.00 -10.38
C LEU A 243 2.68 12.65 -9.99
N PRO A 244 3.46 12.02 -10.87
CA PRO A 244 4.21 10.81 -10.54
C PRO A 244 5.16 11.02 -9.36
N ASP A 245 5.18 10.08 -8.42
CA ASP A 245 6.26 9.99 -7.44
C ASP A 245 7.53 9.49 -8.14
N PRO A 246 8.61 10.30 -8.26
CA PRO A 246 9.84 9.88 -8.92
C PRO A 246 10.57 8.75 -8.18
N PHE A 247 10.23 8.50 -6.91
CA PHE A 247 10.75 7.38 -6.15
C PHE A 247 9.87 6.12 -6.23
N GLY A 248 8.71 6.19 -6.91
CA GLY A 248 7.84 5.03 -7.11
C GLY A 248 7.22 4.47 -5.82
N GLY A 249 6.95 5.31 -4.82
CA GLY A 249 6.29 4.92 -3.55
C GLY A 249 7.25 4.36 -2.49
N ALA A 250 8.53 4.25 -2.84
CA ALA A 250 9.69 3.89 -2.04
C ALA A 250 9.74 4.51 -0.64
N PHE A 251 9.36 5.77 -0.54
CA PHE A 251 9.57 6.60 0.63
C PHE A 251 8.26 7.21 1.09
N ARG A 252 8.22 7.63 2.36
CA ARG A 252 7.10 8.43 2.87
C ARG A 252 7.43 9.91 2.70
N LEU A 253 6.39 10.70 2.42
CA LEU A 253 6.51 12.15 2.45
C LEU A 253 6.74 12.61 3.90
N ALA A 254 7.79 13.38 4.13
CA ALA A 254 8.20 13.89 5.44
C ALA A 254 7.95 15.39 5.59
N ARG A 255 7.95 16.14 4.49
CA ARG A 255 7.60 17.56 4.46
C ARG A 255 7.17 18.01 3.07
N ALA A 256 6.24 18.96 3.00
CA ALA A 256 5.89 19.67 1.80
C ALA A 256 5.90 21.18 2.08
N THR A 257 6.72 21.94 1.36
CA THR A 257 6.90 23.37 1.59
C THR A 257 6.78 24.12 0.28
N ARG A 258 5.90 25.12 0.21
CA ARG A 258 5.85 26.06 -0.92
C ARG A 258 7.01 27.05 -0.84
N GLU A 259 7.48 27.55 -1.99
CA GLU A 259 8.63 28.45 -2.10
C GLU A 259 8.58 29.68 -1.18
N ASP A 260 7.39 30.19 -0.85
CA ASP A 260 7.20 31.31 0.08
C ASP A 260 7.34 30.94 1.57
N GLY A 261 7.70 29.68 1.86
CA GLY A 261 7.89 29.15 3.21
C GLY A 261 6.63 28.59 3.86
N ARG A 262 5.50 28.53 3.14
CA ARG A 262 4.28 27.90 3.64
C ARG A 262 4.45 26.37 3.67
N ASP A 263 4.36 25.79 4.86
CA ASP A 263 4.28 24.33 5.02
C ASP A 263 2.86 23.85 4.66
N LEU A 264 2.77 22.81 3.83
CA LEU A 264 1.53 22.11 3.53
C LEU A 264 1.40 20.95 4.53
N PRO A 265 0.31 20.89 5.33
CA PRO A 265 0.08 19.77 6.24
C PRO A 265 0.06 18.44 5.50
N LEU A 266 0.84 17.49 6.02
CA LEU A 266 0.84 16.12 5.50
C LEU A 266 -0.51 15.46 5.76
N VAL A 267 -0.83 14.43 4.96
CA VAL A 267 -2.08 13.65 5.01
C VAL A 267 -3.31 14.40 4.51
N THR A 268 -3.48 15.69 4.83
CA THR A 268 -4.62 16.52 4.38
C THR A 268 -4.33 17.30 3.10
N ASN A 269 -3.19 17.99 3.02
CA ASN A 269 -2.88 18.90 1.90
C ASN A 269 -1.69 18.41 1.06
N ALA A 270 -0.88 17.49 1.59
CA ALA A 270 0.15 16.81 0.84
C ALA A 270 0.19 15.33 1.23
N TRP A 271 -0.01 14.44 0.25
CA TRP A 271 -0.04 12.99 0.52
C TRP A 271 0.47 12.20 -0.67
N LEU A 272 0.70 10.91 -0.43
CA LEU A 272 1.08 9.94 -1.45
C LEU A 272 -0.02 8.89 -1.61
N THR A 273 -0.18 8.39 -2.81
CA THR A 273 -0.88 7.13 -3.08
C THR A 273 0.06 6.19 -3.81
N ASP A 274 -0.12 4.88 -3.67
CA ASP A 274 0.70 3.85 -4.31
C ASP A 274 0.06 3.25 -5.56
N ARG A 275 -1.22 3.56 -5.79
CA ARG A 275 -2.04 3.00 -6.87
C ARG A 275 -3.18 3.93 -7.27
N THR A 276 -3.66 3.72 -8.48
CA THR A 276 -4.85 4.39 -9.02
C THR A 276 -5.96 3.37 -9.25
N PHE A 277 -7.11 3.63 -8.63
CA PHE A 277 -8.31 2.80 -8.80
C PHE A 277 -8.90 2.98 -10.19
N ARG A 278 -9.50 1.91 -10.71
CA ARG A 278 -10.11 1.87 -12.03
C ARG A 278 -11.40 1.10 -11.93
N ASP A 279 -12.50 1.71 -12.34
CA ASP A 279 -13.83 1.13 -12.17
C ASP A 279 -13.90 -0.28 -12.76
N GLY A 280 -14.11 -1.24 -11.86
CA GLY A 280 -14.24 -2.64 -12.20
C GLY A 280 -13.01 -3.34 -12.76
N GLN A 281 -11.82 -2.76 -12.57
CA GLN A 281 -10.53 -3.34 -12.91
C GLN A 281 -9.61 -3.36 -11.68
N SER A 282 -8.58 -4.20 -11.69
CA SER A 282 -7.54 -4.15 -10.64
C SER A 282 -6.88 -2.76 -10.63
N ALA A 283 -6.53 -2.28 -9.43
CA ALA A 283 -5.83 -1.01 -9.30
C ALA A 283 -4.52 -1.01 -10.12
N LEU A 284 -4.22 0.11 -10.77
CA LEU A 284 -2.95 0.30 -11.45
C LEU A 284 -1.89 0.66 -10.41
N ARG A 285 -0.81 -0.11 -10.30
CA ARG A 285 0.30 0.20 -9.38
C ARG A 285 1.14 1.34 -9.92
N ASN A 286 0.91 2.53 -9.39
CA ASN A 286 1.60 3.73 -9.79
C ASN A 286 1.60 4.76 -8.65
N ALA A 287 2.77 4.98 -8.06
CA ALA A 287 2.87 5.95 -6.98
C ALA A 287 2.66 7.39 -7.49
N ARG A 288 1.86 8.14 -6.73
CA ARG A 288 1.50 9.53 -7.02
C ARG A 288 1.72 10.40 -5.80
N ILE A 289 2.15 11.62 -6.08
CA ILE A 289 2.17 12.73 -5.16
C ILE A 289 0.91 13.55 -5.41
N HIS A 290 0.30 14.01 -4.33
CA HIS A 290 -0.86 14.87 -4.34
C HIS A 290 -0.61 16.10 -3.47
N LEU A 291 -0.90 17.28 -4.01
CA LEU A 291 -0.86 18.54 -3.26
C LEU A 291 -2.19 19.28 -3.45
N PHE A 292 -2.67 19.91 -2.38
CA PHE A 292 -3.83 20.80 -2.41
C PHE A 292 -3.44 22.14 -1.79
N ASP A 293 -3.55 23.21 -2.59
CA ASP A 293 -3.18 24.56 -2.16
C ASP A 293 -3.93 25.63 -2.98
N LYS A 294 -3.80 26.88 -2.56
CA LYS A 294 -4.38 28.06 -3.19
C LYS A 294 -3.31 29.10 -3.54
N GLY A 295 -3.26 29.46 -4.81
CA GLY A 295 -2.37 30.51 -5.33
C GLY A 295 -0.87 30.27 -5.06
N GLY A 296 -0.07 31.33 -5.10
CA GLY A 296 1.39 31.27 -4.91
C GLY A 296 2.17 31.10 -6.22
N PRO A 297 3.51 30.98 -6.15
CA PRO A 297 4.40 31.00 -7.31
C PRO A 297 4.46 29.67 -8.09
N GLY A 298 3.78 28.61 -7.63
CA GLY A 298 3.78 27.32 -8.32
C GLY A 298 5.05 26.49 -8.13
N ARG A 299 5.79 26.71 -7.03
CA ARG A 299 7.01 25.96 -6.70
C ARG A 299 6.93 25.39 -5.30
N TYR A 300 7.24 24.10 -5.17
CA TYR A 300 7.24 23.36 -3.90
C TYR A 300 8.53 22.56 -3.74
N THR A 301 9.01 22.42 -2.51
CA THR A 301 10.04 21.46 -2.11
C THR A 301 9.38 20.38 -1.28
N LEU A 302 9.52 19.13 -1.71
CA LEU A 302 9.01 17.96 -1.00
C LEU A 302 10.19 17.16 -0.46
N GLU A 303 10.20 16.92 0.85
CA GLU A 303 11.21 16.11 1.55
C GLU A 303 10.60 14.76 1.89
N PHE A 304 11.36 13.70 1.70
CA PHE A 304 10.99 12.30 1.91
C PHE A 304 11.88 11.68 2.99
N ALA A 305 11.38 10.61 3.58
CA ALA A 305 12.11 9.82 4.57
C ALA A 305 11.87 8.32 4.31
N PRO A 306 12.73 7.43 4.86
CA PRO A 306 12.46 6.00 4.87
C PRO A 306 11.07 5.73 5.43
N ARG A 307 10.38 4.76 4.82
CA ARG A 307 9.21 4.14 5.46
C ARG A 307 9.67 3.43 6.73
N ASP A 308 8.77 3.24 7.69
CA ASP A 308 9.12 2.56 8.93
C ASP A 308 9.60 1.12 8.65
N GLY A 309 10.80 0.79 9.12
CA GLY A 309 11.47 -0.50 8.89
C GLY A 309 12.87 -0.35 8.30
N ALA A 310 13.83 -1.11 8.81
CA ALA A 310 15.14 -1.20 8.18
C ALA A 310 15.07 -2.01 6.88
N PRO A 311 15.93 -1.74 5.89
CA PRO A 311 16.01 -2.58 4.72
C PRO A 311 16.29 -4.02 5.14
N GLY A 312 15.64 -4.94 4.44
CA GLY A 312 15.77 -6.37 4.62
C GLY A 312 15.47 -7.07 3.30
N VAL A 313 16.09 -8.23 3.10
CA VAL A 313 15.79 -9.05 1.91
C VAL A 313 14.41 -9.68 2.12
N SER A 314 13.45 -9.35 1.27
CA SER A 314 12.12 -9.96 1.30
C SER A 314 12.13 -11.33 0.65
N THR A 315 12.87 -11.50 -0.46
CA THR A 315 12.92 -12.76 -1.21
C THR A 315 14.32 -13.09 -1.70
N TRP A 316 14.71 -14.36 -1.59
CA TRP A 316 15.91 -14.91 -2.21
C TRP A 316 15.52 -15.93 -3.29
N ARG A 317 16.11 -15.83 -4.48
CA ARG A 317 15.89 -16.82 -5.56
C ARG A 317 17.19 -17.24 -6.22
N SER A 318 17.31 -18.53 -6.55
CA SER A 318 18.33 -18.99 -7.50
C SER A 318 17.78 -19.00 -8.92
N VAL A 319 18.48 -18.33 -9.83
CA VAL A 319 18.03 -18.10 -11.21
C VAL A 319 18.94 -18.86 -12.16
N ALA A 320 18.37 -19.55 -13.15
CA ALA A 320 19.13 -20.17 -14.24
C ALA A 320 18.32 -20.20 -15.54
N SER A 321 19.00 -20.39 -16.68
CA SER A 321 18.35 -20.73 -17.95
C SER A 321 18.02 -22.23 -17.97
N HIS A 322 16.87 -22.57 -18.55
CA HIS A 322 16.41 -23.93 -18.81
C HIS A 322 16.30 -24.21 -20.32
N GLY A 323 17.01 -23.46 -21.18
CA GLY A 323 16.91 -23.66 -22.63
C GLY A 323 15.50 -23.38 -23.19
N GLY A 324 15.30 -23.62 -24.49
CA GLY A 324 13.97 -23.46 -25.12
C GLY A 324 13.36 -22.05 -25.09
N GLY A 325 14.14 -21.01 -24.76
CA GLY A 325 13.66 -19.65 -24.53
C GLY A 325 13.23 -19.36 -23.08
N ASN A 326 13.37 -20.34 -22.18
CA ASN A 326 13.13 -20.20 -20.74
C ASN A 326 14.40 -19.67 -20.06
N ASP A 327 14.72 -18.40 -20.31
CA ASP A 327 15.80 -17.69 -19.63
C ASP A 327 15.27 -17.06 -18.33
N ASN A 328 16.10 -17.05 -17.29
CA ASN A 328 15.78 -16.51 -15.95
C ASN A 328 14.69 -17.27 -15.17
N VAL A 329 14.70 -18.60 -15.21
CA VAL A 329 13.79 -19.43 -14.39
C VAL A 329 14.30 -19.51 -12.96
N SER A 330 13.42 -19.19 -12.01
CA SER A 330 13.79 -19.04 -10.61
C SER A 330 13.28 -20.19 -9.72
N ILE A 331 14.10 -20.58 -8.75
CA ILE A 331 13.70 -21.37 -7.58
C ILE A 331 13.73 -20.40 -6.39
N GLU A 332 12.57 -20.19 -5.76
CA GLU A 332 12.50 -19.41 -4.51
C GLU A 332 13.16 -20.20 -3.36
N LEU A 333 13.97 -19.50 -2.57
CA LEU A 333 14.73 -20.05 -1.45
C LEU A 333 14.21 -19.56 -0.10
N PHE A 334 13.54 -18.40 -0.06
CA PHE A 334 12.98 -17.72 1.13
C PHE A 334 11.98 -16.65 0.65
N PRO A 335 10.85 -16.38 1.36
CA PRO A 335 10.49 -16.86 2.70
C PRO A 335 9.71 -18.17 2.77
N GLY A 336 9.18 -18.70 1.65
CA GLY A 336 8.39 -19.94 1.63
C GLY A 336 9.05 -21.12 0.92
N GLY A 337 10.15 -20.87 0.20
CA GLY A 337 10.86 -21.87 -0.58
C GLY A 337 11.70 -22.86 0.25
N GLN A 338 11.91 -24.07 -0.28
CA GLN A 338 12.98 -24.93 0.18
C GLN A 338 14.29 -24.31 -0.29
N ALA A 339 15.16 -23.92 0.64
CA ALA A 339 16.50 -23.38 0.35
C ALA A 339 17.45 -24.49 -0.16
N VAL A 340 17.05 -25.14 -1.26
CA VAL A 340 17.75 -26.24 -1.92
C VAL A 340 17.85 -25.95 -3.40
N GLU A 341 19.07 -25.84 -3.90
CA GLU A 341 19.38 -25.82 -5.33
C GLU A 341 19.61 -27.25 -5.82
N CYS A 342 18.72 -27.72 -6.70
CA CYS A 342 18.69 -29.10 -7.19
C CYS A 342 19.22 -29.27 -8.62
N ARG A 343 19.46 -28.19 -9.35
CA ARG A 343 19.87 -28.24 -10.75
C ARG A 343 21.34 -28.60 -10.89
N VAL A 344 21.66 -29.32 -11.95
CA VAL A 344 23.04 -29.65 -12.31
C VAL A 344 23.75 -28.38 -12.77
N GLY A 345 24.87 -28.08 -12.11
CA GLY A 345 25.61 -26.83 -12.29
C GLY A 345 25.54 -25.91 -11.07
N GLY A 346 24.61 -26.14 -10.14
CA GLY A 346 24.51 -25.37 -8.91
C GLY A 346 24.06 -23.93 -9.17
N VAL A 347 24.56 -22.99 -8.35
CA VAL A 347 24.12 -21.59 -8.37
C VAL A 347 25.12 -20.73 -9.13
N ASP A 348 24.70 -20.19 -10.27
CA ASP A 348 25.44 -19.13 -10.98
C ASP A 348 24.88 -17.73 -10.67
N THR A 349 23.58 -17.63 -10.39
CA THR A 349 22.89 -16.35 -10.19
C THR A 349 21.92 -16.43 -9.02
N LEU A 350 21.95 -15.42 -8.15
CA LEU A 350 20.94 -15.15 -7.14
C LEU A 350 20.26 -13.81 -7.44
N SER A 351 18.94 -13.78 -7.37
CA SER A 351 18.14 -12.56 -7.40
C SER A 351 17.57 -12.31 -6.01
N LEU A 352 17.67 -11.07 -5.55
CA LEU A 352 17.20 -10.59 -4.27
C LEU A 352 16.17 -9.50 -4.49
N ASP A 353 15.04 -9.60 -3.78
CA ASP A 353 14.09 -8.51 -3.60
C ASP A 353 14.19 -7.98 -2.17
N PHE A 354 13.97 -6.68 -1.99
CA PHE A 354 14.04 -5.98 -0.70
C PHE A 354 12.67 -5.44 -0.30
N ASN A 355 12.42 -5.32 1.00
CA ASN A 355 11.20 -4.71 1.54
C ASN A 355 11.16 -3.17 1.39
N THR A 356 12.31 -2.55 1.16
CA THR A 356 12.49 -1.12 0.92
C THR A 356 13.52 -0.90 -0.18
N PRO A 357 13.52 0.26 -0.86
CA PRO A 357 14.57 0.59 -1.81
C PRO A 357 15.96 0.55 -1.18
N ILE A 358 16.95 0.17 -1.99
CA ILE A 358 18.36 0.14 -1.62
C ILE A 358 19.12 1.24 -2.37
N ASP A 359 20.18 1.76 -1.77
CA ASP A 359 21.13 2.64 -2.45
C ASP A 359 21.96 1.81 -3.45
N PRO A 360 21.83 2.06 -4.77
CA PRO A 360 22.60 1.36 -5.80
C PRO A 360 24.11 1.45 -5.60
N ALA A 361 24.61 2.51 -4.96
CA ALA A 361 26.05 2.70 -4.71
C ALA A 361 26.61 1.74 -3.65
N THR A 362 25.75 1.19 -2.77
CA THR A 362 26.16 0.22 -1.74
C THR A 362 26.12 -1.23 -2.22
N VAL A 363 25.48 -1.49 -3.35
CA VAL A 363 25.38 -2.81 -4.00
C VAL A 363 26.67 -3.11 -4.74
N THR A 364 27.65 -3.65 -4.00
CA THR A 364 28.99 -3.93 -4.52
C THR A 364 29.45 -5.35 -4.18
N PRO A 365 30.36 -5.97 -4.95
CA PRO A 365 30.83 -7.33 -4.66
C PRO A 365 31.36 -7.52 -3.23
N GLY A 366 31.96 -6.49 -2.63
CA GLY A 366 32.47 -6.52 -1.26
C GLY A 366 31.39 -6.61 -0.17
N ALA A 367 30.13 -6.35 -0.52
CA ALA A 367 28.98 -6.52 0.36
C ALA A 367 28.59 -8.00 0.53
N VAL A 368 29.06 -8.90 -0.36
CA VAL A 368 28.68 -10.31 -0.37
C VAL A 368 29.78 -11.16 0.26
N THR A 369 29.40 -12.02 1.19
CA THR A 369 30.26 -13.04 1.78
C THR A 369 29.65 -14.42 1.59
N VAL A 370 30.49 -15.43 1.35
CA VAL A 370 30.04 -16.81 1.14
C VAL A 370 30.91 -17.74 1.97
N ASN A 371 30.27 -18.51 2.85
CA ASN A 371 30.89 -19.61 3.59
C ASN A 371 30.25 -20.93 3.16
N ALA A 372 31.00 -22.03 3.17
CA ALA A 372 30.47 -23.33 2.76
C ALA A 372 31.01 -24.48 3.60
N ILE A 373 30.17 -25.50 3.81
CA ILE A 373 30.53 -26.79 4.40
C ILE A 373 30.10 -27.90 3.43
N GLY A 374 31.02 -28.80 3.10
CA GLY A 374 30.75 -29.94 2.22
C GLY A 374 29.87 -31.00 2.87
N LEU A 375 29.38 -31.97 2.09
CA LEU A 375 28.60 -33.10 2.62
C LEU A 375 29.38 -34.00 3.60
N ASP A 376 30.70 -33.87 3.66
CA ASP A 376 31.57 -34.53 4.65
C ASP A 376 31.64 -33.77 5.98
N GLY A 377 30.97 -32.62 6.09
CA GLY A 377 30.97 -31.76 7.28
C GLY A 377 32.21 -30.87 7.40
N VAL A 378 33.05 -30.78 6.37
CA VAL A 378 34.29 -30.00 6.39
C VAL A 378 34.08 -28.65 5.69
N PRO A 379 34.47 -27.52 6.30
CA PRO A 379 34.48 -26.22 5.63
C PRO A 379 35.42 -26.21 4.43
N PHE A 380 35.03 -25.54 3.34
CA PHE A 380 35.89 -25.33 2.18
C PHE A 380 35.81 -23.89 1.67
N GLU A 381 36.89 -23.44 1.04
CA GLU A 381 36.97 -22.12 0.43
C GLU A 381 36.15 -22.06 -0.86
N VAL A 382 35.32 -21.03 -0.99
CA VAL A 382 34.52 -20.77 -2.19
C VAL A 382 35.27 -19.77 -3.06
N ASP A 383 35.49 -20.11 -4.33
CA ASP A 383 36.06 -19.16 -5.28
C ASP A 383 35.03 -18.08 -5.66
N THR A 384 35.15 -16.91 -5.04
CA THR A 384 34.33 -15.73 -5.35
C THR A 384 35.05 -14.78 -6.31
N ALA A 385 36.14 -15.20 -6.95
CA ALA A 385 36.81 -14.36 -7.95
C ALA A 385 35.86 -14.07 -9.12
N GLY A 386 35.72 -12.79 -9.46
CA GLY A 386 34.79 -12.35 -10.51
C GLY A 386 33.32 -12.35 -10.10
N LEU A 387 32.99 -12.53 -8.81
CA LEU A 387 31.65 -12.28 -8.29
C LEU A 387 31.23 -10.84 -8.58
N THR A 388 30.01 -10.68 -9.07
CA THR A 388 29.36 -9.37 -9.20
C THR A 388 28.16 -9.29 -8.29
N PHE A 389 27.93 -8.12 -7.71
CA PHE A 389 26.67 -7.78 -7.05
C PHE A 389 26.24 -6.44 -7.62
N THR A 390 25.10 -6.42 -8.32
CA THR A 390 24.63 -5.27 -9.07
C THR A 390 23.18 -4.95 -8.76
N PRO A 391 22.78 -3.67 -8.78
CA PRO A 391 21.37 -3.29 -8.71
C PRO A 391 20.55 -3.97 -9.82
N GLY A 392 19.30 -4.32 -9.50
CA GLY A 392 18.36 -4.94 -10.43
C GLY A 392 17.60 -3.91 -11.26
N ALA A 393 16.51 -4.34 -11.90
CA ALA A 393 15.69 -3.49 -12.75
C ALA A 393 14.81 -2.50 -11.96
N THR A 394 14.61 -2.74 -10.67
CA THR A 394 13.82 -1.91 -9.77
C THR A 394 14.68 -1.42 -8.61
N ALA A 395 14.26 -0.35 -7.93
CA ALA A 395 14.98 0.19 -6.77
C ALA A 395 15.02 -0.78 -5.56
N ILE A 396 14.22 -1.85 -5.60
CA ILE A 396 14.09 -2.88 -4.56
C ILE A 396 14.67 -4.24 -4.99
N SER A 397 15.46 -4.30 -6.06
CA SER A 397 16.04 -5.56 -6.52
C SER A 397 17.55 -5.47 -6.69
N ALA A 398 18.22 -6.59 -6.52
CA ALA A 398 19.65 -6.75 -6.82
C ALA A 398 19.96 -8.17 -7.29
N VAL A 399 21.08 -8.33 -7.99
CA VAL A 399 21.52 -9.60 -8.56
C VAL A 399 22.95 -9.89 -8.14
N ILE A 400 23.18 -11.07 -7.58
CA ILE A 400 24.51 -11.62 -7.34
C ILE A 400 24.79 -12.62 -8.46
N SER A 401 25.90 -12.47 -9.16
CA SER A 401 26.36 -13.45 -10.16
C SER A 401 27.73 -13.98 -9.81
N PHE A 402 27.88 -15.30 -9.87
CA PHE A 402 29.12 -16.01 -9.61
C PHE A 402 29.77 -16.39 -10.93
N ALA A 403 31.00 -15.91 -11.17
CA ALA A 403 31.75 -16.31 -12.36
C ALA A 403 32.09 -17.81 -12.36
N GLN A 404 32.28 -18.39 -11.17
CA GLN A 404 32.37 -19.82 -10.94
C GLN A 404 31.11 -20.26 -10.16
N PRO A 405 30.23 -21.09 -10.75
CA PRO A 405 29.01 -21.52 -10.08
C PRO A 405 29.27 -22.27 -8.77
N LEU A 406 28.45 -22.00 -7.74
CA LEU A 406 28.43 -22.74 -6.48
C LEU A 406 27.86 -24.14 -6.73
N SER A 407 28.73 -25.06 -7.11
CA SER A 407 28.36 -26.37 -7.68
C SER A 407 28.79 -27.57 -6.83
N THR A 408 29.60 -27.34 -5.79
CA THR A 408 30.05 -28.40 -4.89
C THR A 408 28.91 -28.76 -3.94
N PRO A 409 28.50 -30.04 -3.82
CA PRO A 409 27.43 -30.41 -2.91
C PRO A 409 27.76 -30.08 -1.45
N GLY A 410 26.84 -29.40 -0.76
CA GLY A 410 27.06 -28.92 0.60
C GLY A 410 26.05 -27.85 1.01
N VAL A 411 26.29 -27.23 2.16
CA VAL A 411 25.49 -26.10 2.66
C VAL A 411 26.33 -24.84 2.58
N TYR A 412 25.80 -23.84 1.90
CA TYR A 412 26.38 -22.52 1.72
C TYR A 412 25.62 -21.51 2.60
N CYS A 413 26.34 -20.57 3.19
CA CYS A 413 25.74 -19.38 3.77
C CYS A 413 26.19 -18.18 2.95
N ILE A 414 25.25 -17.57 2.23
CA ILE A 414 25.48 -16.31 1.51
C ILE A 414 24.93 -15.18 2.38
N THR A 415 25.75 -14.18 2.67
CA THR A 415 25.37 -13.03 3.50
C THR A 415 25.68 -11.73 2.76
N VAL A 416 24.70 -10.83 2.74
CA VAL A 416 24.81 -9.45 2.26
C VAL A 416 24.98 -8.52 3.45
N THR A 417 25.98 -7.64 3.41
CA THR A 417 26.30 -6.68 4.48
C THR A 417 26.68 -5.33 3.87
N GLY A 418 26.47 -4.24 4.61
CA GLY A 418 26.85 -2.90 4.15
C GLY A 418 25.96 -2.30 3.05
N VAL A 419 24.93 -3.02 2.59
CA VAL A 419 23.85 -2.44 1.79
C VAL A 419 23.02 -1.53 2.67
N THR A 420 22.72 -0.33 2.18
CA THR A 420 21.85 0.64 2.84
C THR A 420 20.67 0.98 1.95
N ASP A 421 19.67 1.64 2.52
CA ASP A 421 18.73 2.44 1.74
C ASP A 421 19.39 3.75 1.26
N PRO A 422 18.72 4.54 0.39
CA PRO A 422 19.20 5.86 -0.04
C PRO A 422 19.27 6.93 1.06
N PHE A 423 18.96 6.60 2.32
CA PHE A 423 19.11 7.47 3.48
C PHE A 423 20.24 7.01 4.41
N GLY A 424 20.99 5.98 4.01
CA GLY A 424 22.11 5.43 4.77
C GLY A 424 21.70 4.46 5.90
N GLN A 425 20.44 4.04 5.99
CA GLN A 425 20.01 3.02 6.94
C GLN A 425 20.46 1.64 6.45
N ALA A 426 21.25 0.94 7.26
CA ALA A 426 21.82 -0.36 6.89
C ALA A 426 20.81 -1.51 6.92
N ILE A 427 21.04 -2.52 6.08
CA ILE A 427 20.28 -3.77 6.07
C ILE A 427 20.46 -4.52 7.39
N THR A 428 19.35 -4.83 8.06
CA THR A 428 19.37 -5.56 9.34
C THR A 428 18.61 -6.88 9.30
N GLN A 429 17.62 -7.03 8.43
CA GLN A 429 16.74 -8.20 8.38
C GLN A 429 17.03 -9.10 7.19
N ASN A 430 16.90 -10.43 7.38
CA ASN A 430 16.94 -11.46 6.31
C ASN A 430 18.15 -11.39 5.36
N ARG A 431 19.23 -10.74 5.78
CA ARG A 431 20.41 -10.46 4.96
C ARG A 431 21.27 -11.70 4.64
N ARG A 432 20.84 -12.88 5.05
CA ARG A 432 21.55 -14.16 4.88
C ARG A 432 20.60 -15.26 4.42
N VAL A 433 21.09 -16.15 3.58
CA VAL A 433 20.40 -17.40 3.19
C VAL A 433 21.31 -18.60 3.41
N ALA A 434 20.80 -19.62 4.10
CA ALA A 434 21.45 -20.93 4.22
C ALA A 434 20.95 -21.84 3.10
N LEU A 435 21.73 -21.95 2.04
CA LEU A 435 21.39 -22.65 0.81
C LEU A 435 22.07 -24.01 0.74
N THR A 436 21.27 -25.07 0.64
CA THR A 436 21.76 -26.41 0.35
C THR A 436 21.93 -26.55 -1.16
N VAL A 437 23.15 -26.75 -1.65
CA VAL A 437 23.37 -27.14 -3.05
C VAL A 437 23.45 -28.66 -3.08
N LEU A 438 22.44 -29.30 -3.67
CA LEU A 438 22.34 -30.74 -3.72
C LEU A 438 21.70 -31.18 -5.05
N PRO A 439 22.49 -31.31 -6.12
CA PRO A 439 21.96 -31.66 -7.43
C PRO A 439 21.16 -32.97 -7.39
N GLY A 440 19.94 -32.94 -7.91
CA GLY A 440 19.00 -34.07 -7.92
C GLY A 440 18.05 -34.17 -6.73
N ASP A 441 18.14 -33.29 -5.73
CA ASP A 441 17.13 -33.19 -4.66
C ASP A 441 15.95 -32.33 -5.13
N VAL A 442 15.17 -32.87 -6.07
CA VAL A 442 14.04 -32.15 -6.66
C VAL A 442 12.89 -31.97 -5.68
N THR A 443 12.82 -32.80 -4.63
CA THR A 443 11.81 -32.69 -3.57
C THR A 443 12.19 -31.69 -2.48
N GLY A 444 13.45 -31.23 -2.47
CA GLY A 444 14.03 -30.25 -1.56
C GLY A 444 14.01 -30.67 -0.09
N ASP A 445 14.08 -31.98 0.18
CA ASP A 445 14.10 -32.54 1.53
C ASP A 445 15.53 -32.71 2.09
N ALA A 446 16.50 -32.07 1.43
CA ALA A 446 17.94 -32.12 1.67
C ALA A 446 18.53 -33.53 1.54
N ARG A 447 17.94 -34.39 0.70
CA ARG A 447 18.44 -35.73 0.36
C ARG A 447 18.18 -36.04 -1.11
N VAL A 448 19.02 -36.91 -1.67
CA VAL A 448 18.78 -37.49 -3.00
C VAL A 448 18.46 -38.97 -2.85
N ASN A 449 17.22 -39.36 -3.14
CA ASN A 449 16.75 -40.72 -3.00
C ASN A 449 15.72 -41.11 -4.09
N ASN A 450 14.99 -42.22 -3.91
CA ASN A 450 14.04 -42.69 -4.91
C ASN A 450 12.79 -41.81 -5.02
N THR A 451 12.50 -41.00 -4.01
CA THR A 451 11.40 -40.03 -4.02
C THR A 451 11.66 -38.96 -5.09
N ASP A 452 12.89 -38.47 -5.20
CA ASP A 452 13.28 -37.50 -6.23
C ASP A 452 13.14 -38.07 -7.64
N ILE A 453 13.60 -39.31 -7.83
CA ILE A 453 13.44 -40.01 -9.10
C ILE A 453 11.95 -40.22 -9.43
N GLY A 454 11.15 -40.57 -8.43
CA GLY A 454 9.70 -40.71 -8.58
C GLY A 454 9.03 -39.39 -8.96
N ALA A 455 9.47 -38.27 -8.38
CA ALA A 455 8.97 -36.93 -8.68
C ALA A 455 9.27 -36.54 -10.14
N ILE A 456 10.51 -36.73 -10.60
CA ILE A 456 10.87 -36.52 -12.02
C ILE A 456 10.07 -37.44 -12.93
N ALA A 457 10.04 -38.74 -12.63
CA ALA A 457 9.36 -39.73 -13.46
C ALA A 457 7.84 -39.49 -13.55
N SER A 458 7.22 -38.91 -12.52
CA SER A 458 5.80 -38.52 -12.54
C SER A 458 5.48 -37.39 -13.52
N LEU A 459 6.50 -36.63 -13.91
CA LEU A 459 6.43 -35.50 -14.85
C LEU A 459 7.12 -35.82 -16.19
N ALA A 460 7.61 -37.05 -16.38
CA ALA A 460 8.31 -37.44 -17.59
C ALA A 460 7.43 -37.33 -18.84
N GLY A 461 7.99 -36.76 -19.91
CA GLY A 461 7.29 -36.51 -21.18
C GLY A 461 6.83 -35.05 -21.35
N LEU A 462 7.26 -34.14 -20.48
CA LEU A 462 7.10 -32.71 -20.69
C LEU A 462 8.12 -32.21 -21.72
N ASP A 463 7.65 -31.84 -22.90
CA ASP A 463 8.49 -31.25 -23.97
C ASP A 463 8.86 -29.77 -23.71
N SER A 464 8.17 -29.13 -22.76
CA SER A 464 8.47 -27.79 -22.24
C SER A 464 7.99 -27.69 -20.79
N ILE A 465 8.86 -27.25 -19.88
CA ILE A 465 8.45 -26.90 -18.52
C ILE A 465 7.51 -25.70 -18.50
N SER A 466 6.69 -25.63 -17.44
CA SER A 466 5.94 -24.43 -17.11
C SER A 466 6.72 -23.69 -16.04
N VAL A 467 7.27 -22.53 -16.36
CA VAL A 467 8.15 -21.76 -15.44
C VAL A 467 7.45 -21.30 -14.16
N GLY A 468 6.11 -21.27 -14.15
CA GLY A 468 5.29 -20.97 -12.98
C GLY A 468 4.95 -22.18 -12.10
N ASP A 469 5.29 -23.41 -12.50
CA ASP A 469 5.11 -24.61 -11.65
C ASP A 469 6.48 -25.01 -11.05
N PRO A 470 6.69 -24.80 -9.73
CA PRO A 470 7.96 -25.12 -9.08
C PRO A 470 8.39 -26.59 -9.26
N ARG A 471 7.43 -27.52 -9.41
CA ARG A 471 7.74 -28.95 -9.59
C ARG A 471 8.32 -29.22 -10.96
N HIS A 472 7.83 -28.54 -12.00
CA HIS A 472 8.39 -28.66 -13.35
C HIS A 472 9.81 -28.11 -13.37
N VAL A 473 10.01 -26.90 -12.80
CA VAL A 473 11.31 -26.24 -12.73
C VAL A 473 12.34 -27.10 -11.99
N ARG A 474 11.97 -27.67 -10.84
CA ARG A 474 12.87 -28.53 -10.05
C ARG A 474 13.14 -29.88 -10.70
N ALA A 475 12.20 -30.42 -11.48
CA ALA A 475 12.32 -31.73 -12.13
C ALA A 475 13.20 -31.71 -13.39
N ASP A 476 13.28 -30.57 -14.10
CA ASP A 476 14.25 -30.31 -15.16
C ASP A 476 15.61 -29.99 -14.52
N VAL A 477 16.28 -31.04 -14.09
CA VAL A 477 17.54 -30.98 -13.34
C VAL A 477 18.71 -30.64 -14.26
N ASN A 478 18.63 -31.04 -15.54
CA ASN A 478 19.70 -30.81 -16.51
C ASN A 478 19.61 -29.42 -17.19
N ARG A 479 18.49 -28.71 -17.02
CA ARG A 479 18.20 -27.37 -17.53
C ARG A 479 18.08 -27.31 -19.06
N ASP A 480 17.51 -28.33 -19.69
CA ASP A 480 17.28 -28.37 -21.14
C ASP A 480 15.84 -27.99 -21.56
N GLY A 481 14.98 -27.77 -20.57
CA GLY A 481 13.61 -27.27 -20.75
C GLY A 481 12.60 -28.39 -20.82
N ARG A 482 13.03 -29.64 -20.70
CA ARG A 482 12.22 -30.85 -20.73
C ARG A 482 12.32 -31.57 -19.41
N VAL A 483 11.36 -32.45 -19.18
CA VAL A 483 11.45 -33.42 -18.08
C VAL A 483 11.35 -34.80 -18.70
N ASP A 484 12.47 -35.52 -18.74
CA ASP A 484 12.54 -36.84 -19.36
C ASP A 484 13.54 -37.79 -18.66
N SER A 485 13.92 -38.88 -19.34
CA SER A 485 14.86 -39.86 -18.80
C SER A 485 16.25 -39.29 -18.55
N ALA A 486 16.67 -38.24 -19.27
CA ALA A 486 17.96 -37.59 -19.09
C ALA A 486 18.07 -36.98 -17.68
N ASP A 487 17.02 -36.34 -17.17
CA ASP A 487 16.98 -35.82 -15.80
C ASP A 487 17.17 -36.94 -14.77
N VAL A 488 16.48 -38.06 -14.96
CA VAL A 488 16.63 -39.24 -14.10
C VAL A 488 18.06 -39.77 -14.15
N GLU A 489 18.69 -39.82 -15.32
CA GLU A 489 20.09 -40.23 -15.48
C GLU A 489 21.07 -39.32 -14.73
N PHE A 490 20.77 -38.02 -14.60
CA PHE A 490 21.54 -37.12 -13.73
C PHE A 490 21.33 -37.40 -12.24
N VAL A 491 20.12 -37.78 -11.80
CA VAL A 491 19.84 -38.00 -10.37
C VAL A 491 20.33 -39.37 -9.87
N LEU A 492 20.25 -40.41 -10.68
CA LEU A 492 20.63 -41.78 -10.32
C LEU A 492 22.02 -41.93 -9.65
N PRO A 493 23.13 -41.37 -10.18
CA PRO A 493 24.45 -41.50 -9.58
C PRO A 493 24.62 -40.70 -8.27
N ARG A 494 23.69 -39.79 -7.97
CA ARG A 494 23.73 -38.90 -6.80
C ARG A 494 22.91 -39.41 -5.62
N ARG A 495 22.21 -40.53 -5.80
CA ARG A 495 21.44 -41.21 -4.73
C ARG A 495 22.32 -41.49 -3.51
N GLY A 496 21.76 -41.23 -2.34
CA GLY A 496 22.44 -41.40 -1.05
C GLY A 496 23.12 -40.13 -0.54
N ALA A 497 23.20 -39.06 -1.34
CA ALA A 497 23.61 -37.76 -0.85
C ALA A 497 22.58 -37.23 0.17
N ASN A 498 23.06 -36.66 1.28
CA ASN A 498 22.22 -36.23 2.41
C ASN A 498 22.89 -35.04 3.12
N ALA A 499 22.25 -33.88 3.10
CA ALA A 499 22.74 -32.66 3.71
C ALA A 499 22.05 -32.32 5.05
N ARG A 500 21.04 -33.09 5.48
CA ARG A 500 20.23 -32.77 6.68
C ARG A 500 21.01 -32.70 7.99
N HIS A 501 22.20 -33.30 8.04
CA HIS A 501 23.06 -33.30 9.23
C HIS A 501 24.16 -32.24 9.16
N ILE A 502 24.24 -31.48 8.07
CA ILE A 502 25.24 -30.44 7.86
C ILE A 502 24.71 -29.14 8.47
N ALA A 503 25.46 -28.60 9.42
CA ALA A 503 25.13 -27.30 10.01
C ALA A 503 25.34 -26.18 8.98
N ALA A 504 24.47 -25.18 8.97
CA ALA A 504 24.64 -24.01 8.13
C ALA A 504 25.88 -23.20 8.58
N PRO A 505 26.80 -22.84 7.68
CA PRO A 505 28.01 -22.07 8.02
C PRO A 505 27.75 -20.57 8.17
N CYS A 506 26.62 -20.19 8.75
CA CYS A 506 26.28 -18.80 9.03
C CYS A 506 26.87 -18.39 10.38
N THR A 507 28.17 -18.07 10.41
CA THR A 507 28.81 -17.56 11.64
C THR A 507 28.25 -16.19 12.01
N GLU A 508 27.86 -16.00 13.27
CA GLU A 508 27.51 -14.68 13.79
C GLU A 508 28.76 -13.82 13.92
N SER A 509 28.93 -12.85 13.04
CA SER A 509 29.84 -11.73 13.29
C SER A 509 29.20 -10.84 14.37
N GLY A 510 29.45 -11.15 15.63
CA GLY A 510 29.31 -10.24 16.78
C GLY A 510 27.92 -9.66 17.05
N GLY A 511 27.14 -10.37 17.86
CA GLY A 511 26.18 -9.78 18.79
C GLY A 511 24.78 -9.48 18.25
N GLU A 512 24.01 -10.51 17.89
CA GLU A 512 22.55 -10.42 17.93
C GLU A 512 21.94 -11.82 18.05
N LEU A 513 21.13 -12.03 19.08
CA LEU A 513 20.54 -13.31 19.47
C LEU A 513 19.63 -13.85 18.35
N ALA A 514 19.95 -15.06 17.88
CA ALA A 514 19.06 -16.10 17.36
C ALA A 514 17.73 -15.63 16.75
N ASP A 515 17.73 -15.45 15.42
CA ASP A 515 16.51 -15.49 14.62
C ASP A 515 16.49 -16.80 13.81
N ASN A 516 15.47 -17.61 14.11
CA ASN A 516 14.95 -18.79 13.41
C ASN A 516 15.81 -20.07 13.30
N THR A 517 15.87 -20.82 14.41
CA THR A 517 15.82 -22.30 14.32
C THR A 517 14.37 -22.75 14.55
N HIS A 518 13.69 -23.15 13.47
CA HIS A 518 12.42 -23.85 13.54
C HIS A 518 12.70 -25.29 14.01
N ASP A 519 12.83 -25.48 15.33
CA ASP A 519 12.87 -26.82 15.92
C ASP A 519 11.43 -27.32 16.06
N GLY A 520 10.99 -28.08 15.06
CA GLY A 520 9.71 -28.76 15.06
C GLY A 520 9.70 -29.87 16.10
N GLY A 521 9.26 -29.55 17.32
CA GLY A 521 9.00 -30.49 18.39
C GLY A 521 7.53 -30.51 18.82
N ASN A 522 6.72 -31.35 18.15
CA ASN A 522 5.81 -32.33 18.76
C ASN A 522 5.07 -33.14 17.69
#